data_AF-A0A523N4X7-F1
#
_entry.id   AF-A0A523N4X7-F1
#
_cell.length_a   1.000
_cell.length_b   1.000
_cell.length_c   1.000
_cell.angle_alpha   90.00
_cell.angle_beta   90.00
_cell.angle_gamma   90.00
#
_symmetry.space_group_name_H-M   'P 1'
#
loop_
_entity.id
_entity.type
_entity.pdbx_description
1 polymer ?
#
loop_
_entity_poly.entity_id
_entity_poly.type
_entity_poly.pdbx_seq_one_letter_code
_entity_poly.pdbx_strand_id
1 'polypeptide(L)' 'HLNLARNILRVDAALALANTKTLLNIETLLMFDTFIGDKGVEALLKSESLSKLKTLRLT' A
#
# COMPACT_ATOMS: atom_id res chain seq x y z
N HIS A 1 1.75 -1.67 -11.65
CA HIS A 1 2.96 -1.44 -10.84
C HIS A 1 2.86 -0.05 -10.25
N LEU A 2 3.05 0.10 -8.94
CA LEU A 2 3.00 1.40 -8.24
C LEU A 2 4.18 1.50 -7.27
N ASN A 3 4.95 2.59 -7.38
CA ASN A 3 6.06 2.88 -6.49
C ASN A 3 5.80 4.22 -5.79
N LEU A 4 5.64 4.16 -4.47
CA LEU A 4 5.43 5.29 -3.59
C LEU A 4 6.53 5.39 -2.51
N ALA A 5 7.59 4.59 -2.63
CA ALA A 5 8.67 4.55 -1.68
C ALA A 5 9.38 5.90 -1.54
N ARG A 6 9.96 6.15 -0.36
CA ARG A 6 10.69 7.39 -0.02
C ARG A 6 9.83 8.65 -0.16
N ASN A 7 8.55 8.56 0.21
CA ASN A 7 7.66 9.69 0.36
C ASN A 7 7.18 9.81 1.81
N ILE A 8 6.79 11.03 2.21
CA ILE A 8 6.17 11.26 3.51
C ILE A 8 4.70 10.81 3.44
N LEU A 9 4.49 9.50 3.51
CA LEU A 9 3.18 8.88 3.60
C LEU A 9 2.94 8.42 5.03
N ARG A 10 1.80 8.78 5.58
CA ARG A 10 1.37 8.39 6.92
C ARG A 10 0.26 7.34 6.83
N VAL A 11 -0.27 6.93 7.99
CA VAL A 11 -1.28 5.89 8.11
C VAL A 11 -2.53 6.14 7.25
N ASP A 12 -2.94 7.40 7.08
CA ASP A 12 -4.07 7.83 6.26
C ASP A 12 -3.88 7.50 4.77
N ALA A 13 -2.67 7.65 4.23
CA ALA A 13 -2.36 7.27 2.85
C ALA A 13 -2.50 5.75 2.64
N ALA A 14 -2.02 4.94 3.58
CA ALA A 14 -2.17 3.49 3.53
C ALA A 14 -3.65 3.06 3.63
N LEU A 15 -4.44 3.72 4.49
CA LEU A 15 -5.88 3.48 4.59
C LEU A 15 -6.61 3.85 3.29
N ALA A 16 -6.25 4.97 2.66
CA ALA A 16 -6.83 5.37 1.38
C ALA A 16 -6.48 4.38 0.26
N LEU A 17 -5.22 3.91 0.21
CA LEU A 17 -4.80 2.88 -0.73
C LEU A 17 -5.53 1.55 -0.49
N ALA A 18 -5.71 1.15 0.76
CA ALA A 18 -6.40 -0.09 1.12
C ALA A 18 -7.90 -0.07 0.75
N ASN A 19 -8.52 1.11 0.66
CA ASN A 19 -9.93 1.28 0.31
C ASN A 19 -10.16 1.79 -1.11
N THR A 20 -9.10 1.93 -1.92
CA THR A 20 -9.21 2.43 -3.30
C THR A 20 -10.08 1.53 -4.16
N LYS A 21 -10.75 2.05 -5.18
CA LYS A 21 -11.53 1.24 -6.14
C LYS A 21 -10.87 1.14 -7.52
N THR A 22 -9.66 1.71 -7.68
CA THR A 22 -9.03 1.90 -8.99
C THR A 22 -7.81 1.01 -9.21
N LEU A 23 -7.07 0.65 -8.16
CA LEU A 23 -5.81 -0.09 -8.25
C LEU A 23 -5.98 -1.61 -8.32
N LEU A 24 -7.10 -2.09 -8.88
CA LEU A 24 -7.54 -3.49 -8.86
C LEU A 24 -6.61 -4.47 -9.59
N ASN A 25 -5.71 -3.97 -10.43
CA ASN A 25 -4.85 -4.78 -11.29
C ASN A 25 -3.35 -4.59 -11.03
N ILE A 26 -2.96 -3.91 -9.95
CA ILE A 26 -1.52 -3.75 -9.67
C ILE A 26 -0.95 -5.07 -9.10
N GLU A 27 0.19 -5.49 -9.65
CA GLU A 27 0.90 -6.68 -9.16
C GLU A 27 2.08 -6.33 -8.23
N THR A 28 2.50 -5.07 -8.21
CA THR A 28 3.63 -4.59 -7.40
C THR A 28 3.28 -3.27 -6.74
N LEU A 29 3.54 -3.19 -5.43
CA LEU A 29 3.42 -2.00 -4.60
C LEU A 29 4.69 -1.85 -3.76
N LEU A 30 5.39 -0.74 -3.96
CA LEU A 30 6.60 -0.40 -3.21
C LEU A 30 6.31 0.82 -2.33
N MET A 31 6.44 0.67 -1.02
CA MET A 31 6.21 1.71 0.00
C MET A 31 7.28 1.68 1.11
N PHE A 32 8.49 1.27 0.77
CA PHE A 32 9.64 1.32 1.67
C PHE A 32 10.05 2.77 1.98
N ASP A 33 10.69 3.00 3.13
CA ASP A 33 11.02 4.33 3.65
C ASP A 33 9.78 5.27 3.69
N THR A 34 8.69 4.81 4.32
CA THR A 34 7.48 5.61 4.58
C THR A 34 7.11 5.58 6.07
N PHE A 35 6.11 6.38 6.48
CA PHE A 35 5.67 6.52 7.87
C PHE A 35 4.27 5.95 8.10
N ILE A 36 3.90 4.90 7.38
CA ILE A 36 2.54 4.33 7.43
C ILE A 36 2.23 3.61 8.76
N GLY A 37 3.27 3.13 9.46
CA GLY A 37 3.18 2.41 10.72
C GLY A 37 2.42 1.07 10.63
N ASP A 38 2.39 0.32 11.72
CA ASP A 38 1.79 -1.04 11.77
C ASP A 38 0.32 -1.04 11.32
N LYS A 39 -0.45 -0.02 11.72
CA LYS A 39 -1.85 0.14 11.28
C LYS A 39 -1.97 0.30 9.77
N GLY A 40 -1.06 1.02 9.13
CA GLY A 40 -1.05 1.19 7.68
C GLY A 40 -0.67 -0.11 6.98
N VAL A 41 0.31 -0.83 7.52
CA VAL A 41 0.69 -2.17 7.04
C VAL A 41 -0.50 -3.14 7.11
N GLU A 42 -1.17 -3.24 8.26
CA GLU A 42 -2.35 -4.09 8.42
C GLU A 42 -3.48 -3.74 7.44
N ALA A 43 -3.73 -2.45 7.22
CA ALA A 43 -4.75 -2.00 6.29
C ALA A 43 -4.45 -2.45 4.86
N LEU A 44 -3.20 -2.27 4.40
CA LEU A 44 -2.78 -2.70 3.06
C LEU A 44 -2.89 -4.22 2.89
N LEU A 45 -2.56 -5.01 3.93
CA LEU A 45 -2.67 -6.48 3.90
C LEU A 45 -4.12 -6.98 3.86
N LYS A 46 -5.08 -6.22 4.39
CA LYS A 46 -6.51 -6.54 4.39
C LYS A 46 -7.28 -6.00 3.18
N SER A 47 -6.59 -5.32 2.26
CA SER A 47 -7.21 -4.63 1.13
C SER A 47 -7.71 -5.58 0.04
N GLU A 48 -9.01 -5.65 -0.18
CA GLU A 48 -9.62 -6.40 -1.29
C GLU A 48 -9.21 -5.87 -2.67
N SER A 49 -9.00 -4.55 -2.75
CA SER A 49 -8.61 -3.87 -3.99
C SER A 49 -7.18 -4.15 -4.43
N LEU A 50 -6.38 -4.74 -3.54
CA LEU A 50 -4.99 -5.13 -3.79
C LEU A 50 -4.86 -6.65 -4.00
N SER A 51 -5.96 -7.33 -4.33
CA SER A 51 -6.05 -8.80 -4.48
C SER A 51 -5.12 -9.41 -5.54
N LYS A 52 -4.62 -8.63 -6.51
CA LYS A 52 -3.67 -9.12 -7.54
C LYS A 52 -2.20 -8.87 -7.21
N LEU A 53 -1.89 -8.35 -6.01
CA LEU A 53 -0.52 -8.08 -5.62
C LEU A 53 0.32 -9.37 -5.50
N LYS A 54 1.45 -9.37 -6.21
CA LYS A 54 2.48 -10.41 -6.15
C LYS A 54 3.72 -9.93 -5.39
N THR A 55 3.94 -8.62 -5.31
CA THR A 55 5.13 -8.04 -4.67
C THR A 55 4.76 -6.82 -3.84
N LEU A 56 4.89 -6.94 -2.52
CA LEU A 56 4.72 -5.86 -1.55
C LEU A 56 6.03 -5.62 -0.81
N ARG A 57 6.53 -4.37 -0.79
CA ARG A 57 7.73 -3.97 -0.03
C ARG A 57 7.43 -2.75 0.85
N LEU A 58 7.61 -2.89 2.16
CA LEU A 58 7.20 -1.89 3.17
C LEU A 58 8.33 -1.45 4.13
N THR A 59 9.52 -2.03 4.02
CA THR A 59 10.65 -1.83 4.96
C THR A 59 11.21 -0.42 4.94
#